data_AF-A0A5B6Z546-F1
#
_entry.id   AF-A0A5B6Z546-F1
#
_cell.length_a   1.000
_cell.length_b   1.000
_cell.length_c   1.000
_cell.angle_alpha   90.00
_cell.angle_beta   90.00
_cell.angle_gamma   90.00
#
_symmetry.space_group_name_H-M   'P 1'
#
loop_
_entity.id
_entity.type
_entity.pdbx_description
1 polymer ?
#
loop_
_entity_poly.entity_id
_entity_poly.type
_entity_poly.pdbx_seq_one_letter_code
_entity_poly.pdbx_strand_id
1 'polypeptide(L)'
;MKIEELDDVEADLTYSQDRFGGRQIVRIDAKRALVGAGARILFYPTLLYNVFRNKVQAEFRWWDEVDQFLLLGAVPFPKDVPRLKQLGVGGVITLNEPYETLVPTSLYRAHGIDHLVIPTRDYLFAPSFVDINRAVDFIHKNASCDRTTYVHCKAG
;
A
#
# COMPACT_ATOMS: atom_id res chain seq x y z
N MET A 1 26.38 56.01 -20.91
CA MET A 1 27.35 56.17 -19.81
C MET A 1 26.67 55.72 -18.54
N LYS A 2 27.35 54.82 -17.81
CA LYS A 2 27.09 54.34 -16.44
C LYS A 2 25.84 53.48 -16.18
N ILE A 3 26.13 52.19 -16.26
CA ILE A 3 25.67 51.12 -15.40
C ILE A 3 26.06 51.50 -13.95
N GLU A 4 25.16 51.37 -12.99
CA GLU A 4 25.50 51.31 -11.56
C GLU A 4 25.18 49.90 -11.07
N GLU A 5 26.24 49.28 -10.56
CA GLU A 5 26.31 47.95 -9.96
C GLU A 5 25.62 47.97 -8.60
N LEU A 6 24.79 46.96 -8.34
CA LEU A 6 24.26 46.64 -7.02
C LEU A 6 24.97 45.37 -6.55
N ASP A 7 26.22 45.54 -6.10
CA ASP A 7 26.87 44.64 -5.17
C ASP A 7 26.67 45.19 -3.74
N ASP A 8 26.74 44.30 -2.75
CA ASP A 8 26.66 44.54 -1.30
C ASP A 8 25.33 44.27 -0.59
N VAL A 9 24.69 43.11 -0.82
CA VAL A 9 23.79 42.50 0.20
C VAL A 9 23.84 40.96 0.24
N GLU A 10 25.01 40.33 0.06
CA GLU A 10 25.15 38.86 0.11
C GLU A 10 25.98 38.30 1.28
N ALA A 11 26.41 39.14 2.22
CA ALA A 11 27.33 38.71 3.28
C ALA A 11 26.72 38.48 4.68
N ASP A 12 25.41 38.74 4.92
CA ASP A 12 24.88 38.70 6.30
C ASP A 12 23.64 37.80 6.54
N LEU A 13 23.24 36.98 5.56
CA LEU A 13 22.15 36.00 5.74
C LEU A 13 22.63 34.58 6.09
N THR A 14 23.95 34.33 6.07
CA THR A 14 24.55 33.03 6.39
C THR A 14 24.75 32.78 7.89
N TYR A 15 24.45 33.74 8.78
CA TYR A 15 24.63 33.54 10.23
C TYR A 15 23.33 33.29 11.03
N SER A 16 22.17 33.23 10.37
CA SER A 16 20.87 33.04 11.04
C SER A 16 20.09 31.79 10.60
N GLN A 17 20.61 31.00 9.67
CA GLN A 17 19.86 29.93 9.00
C GLN A 17 20.01 28.53 9.62
N ASP A 18 20.59 28.39 10.83
CA ASP A 18 20.87 27.05 11.40
C ASP A 18 20.00 26.65 12.61
N ARG A 19 19.00 27.46 12.98
CA ARG A 19 18.11 27.17 14.14
C ARG A 19 16.63 26.98 13.82
N PHE A 20 16.16 27.34 12.62
CA PHE A 20 14.75 27.20 12.25
C PHE A 20 14.43 25.95 11.41
N GLY A 21 15.39 25.44 10.61
CA GLY A 21 15.21 24.24 9.80
C GLY A 21 15.08 22.95 10.62
N GLY A 22 15.97 22.73 11.59
CA GLY A 22 16.00 21.49 12.37
C GLY A 22 14.73 21.26 13.21
N ARG A 23 14.17 22.31 13.82
CA ARG A 23 12.99 22.18 14.68
C ARG A 23 11.70 21.89 13.90
N GLN A 24 11.60 22.40 12.68
CA GLN A 24 10.45 22.16 11.80
C GLN A 24 10.53 20.78 11.14
N ILE A 25 11.72 20.36 10.70
CA ILE A 25 11.99 19.01 10.17
C ILE A 25 11.68 17.95 11.23
N VAL A 26 12.22 18.09 12.45
CA VAL A 26 11.97 17.16 13.56
C VAL A 26 10.49 17.09 13.94
N ARG A 27 9.75 18.21 13.90
CA ARG A 27 8.30 18.22 14.13
C ARG A 27 7.52 17.49 13.04
N ILE A 28 7.93 17.58 11.77
CA ILE A 28 7.28 16.89 10.66
C ILE A 28 7.53 15.38 10.76
N ASP A 29 8.76 14.97 11.05
CA ASP A 29 9.11 13.56 11.21
C ASP A 29 8.44 12.94 12.45
N ALA A 30 8.39 13.65 13.57
CA ALA A 30 7.66 13.21 14.75
C ALA A 30 6.15 13.04 14.47
N LYS A 31 5.54 13.96 13.71
CA LYS A 31 4.13 13.83 13.28
C LYS A 31 3.92 12.62 12.36
N ARG A 32 4.81 12.40 11.39
CA ARG A 32 4.76 11.23 10.49
C ARG A 32 4.93 9.92 11.26
N ALA A 33 5.85 9.87 12.21
CA ALA A 33 6.08 8.71 13.06
C ALA A 33 4.86 8.42 13.96
N LEU A 34 4.27 9.45 14.58
CA LEU A 34 3.07 9.30 15.40
C LEU A 34 1.87 8.81 14.58
N VAL A 35 1.67 9.37 13.38
CA VAL A 35 0.62 8.92 12.45
C VAL A 35 0.86 7.47 12.02
N GLY A 36 2.10 7.10 11.70
CA GLY A 36 2.48 5.73 11.36
C GLY A 36 2.34 4.73 12.51
N ALA A 37 2.46 5.17 13.77
CA ALA A 37 2.22 4.36 14.95
C ALA A 37 0.72 4.21 15.25
N GLY A 38 -0.06 5.30 15.15
CA GLY A 38 -1.51 5.28 15.30
C GLY A 38 -2.19 4.38 14.26
N ALA A 39 -1.77 4.47 13.00
CA ALA A 39 -2.27 3.60 11.92
C ALA A 39 -2.00 2.11 12.19
N ARG A 40 -0.82 1.77 12.71
CA ARG A 40 -0.48 0.39 13.13
C ARG A 40 -1.34 -0.10 14.29
N ILE A 41 -1.55 0.73 15.30
CA ILE A 41 -2.37 0.36 16.47
C ILE A 41 -3.82 0.14 16.05
N LEU A 42 -4.37 0.99 15.17
CA LEU A 42 -5.75 0.88 14.69
C LEU A 42 -5.94 -0.21 13.63
N PHE A 43 -4.88 -0.68 12.98
CA PHE A 43 -4.95 -1.77 12.00
C PHE A 43 -5.51 -3.07 12.59
N TYR A 44 -4.97 -3.53 13.73
CA TYR A 44 -5.37 -4.82 14.31
C TYR A 44 -6.80 -4.86 14.87
N PRO A 45 -7.30 -3.85 15.63
CA PRO A 45 -8.68 -3.82 16.09
C PRO A 45 -9.70 -3.84 14.94
N THR A 46 -9.44 -3.07 13.88
CA THR A 46 -10.33 -3.01 12.71
C THR A 46 -10.25 -4.29 11.86
N LEU A 47 -9.07 -4.91 11.76
CA LEU A 47 -8.93 -6.24 11.15
C LEU A 47 -9.70 -7.30 11.96
N LEU A 48 -9.63 -7.28 13.29
CA LEU A 48 -10.36 -8.20 14.15
C LEU A 48 -11.87 -8.09 13.93
N TYR A 49 -12.38 -6.87 13.77
CA TYR A 49 -13.77 -6.63 13.41
C TYR A 49 -14.13 -7.28 12.06
N ASN A 50 -13.28 -7.14 11.03
CA ASN A 50 -13.50 -7.79 9.73
C ASN A 50 -13.50 -9.33 9.84
N VAL A 51 -12.59 -9.91 10.63
CA VAL A 51 -12.56 -11.36 10.89
C VAL A 51 -13.85 -11.82 11.59
N PHE A 52 -14.32 -11.06 12.57
CA PHE A 52 -15.56 -11.38 13.28
C PHE A 52 -16.76 -11.31 12.33
N ARG A 53 -16.87 -10.26 11.50
CA ARG A 53 -17.91 -10.15 10.48
C ARG A 53 -17.90 -11.34 9.52
N ASN A 54 -16.75 -11.69 8.94
CA ASN A 54 -16.63 -12.84 8.03
C ASN A 54 -17.05 -14.17 8.67
N LYS A 55 -16.93 -14.31 9.99
CA LYS A 55 -17.32 -15.53 10.70
C LYS A 55 -18.80 -15.58 11.07
N VAL A 56 -19.41 -14.42 11.33
CA VAL A 56 -20.78 -14.32 11.85
C VAL A 56 -21.80 -14.09 10.73
N GLN A 57 -21.40 -13.38 9.68
CA GLN A 57 -22.26 -13.06 8.53
C GLN A 57 -21.90 -13.97 7.37
N ALA A 58 -22.81 -14.86 7.00
CA ALA A 58 -22.60 -15.79 5.89
C ALA A 58 -22.51 -15.06 4.54
N GLU A 59 -23.06 -13.85 4.46
CA GLU A 59 -23.01 -12.98 3.29
C GLU A 59 -21.63 -12.34 3.07
N PHE A 60 -20.77 -12.28 4.11
CA PHE A 60 -19.44 -11.68 4.00
C PHE A 60 -18.41 -12.77 3.67
N ARG A 61 -18.08 -12.89 2.39
CA ARG A 61 -17.03 -13.79 1.90
C ARG A 61 -15.69 -13.06 1.94
N TRP A 62 -14.61 -13.76 2.35
CA TRP A 62 -13.27 -13.14 2.45
C TRP A 62 -12.74 -12.70 1.08
N TRP A 63 -13.16 -13.40 0.02
CA TRP A 63 -12.95 -13.03 -1.36
C TRP A 63 -14.09 -13.55 -2.24
N ASP A 64 -14.29 -12.86 -3.35
CA ASP A 64 -15.26 -13.17 -4.39
C ASP A 64 -14.60 -13.13 -5.76
N GLU A 65 -15.09 -13.98 -6.66
CA GLU A 65 -14.74 -13.94 -8.08
C GLU A 65 -15.60 -12.89 -8.76
N VAL A 66 -14.95 -11.85 -9.27
CA VAL A 66 -15.62 -10.70 -9.90
C VAL A 66 -15.57 -10.78 -11.43
N ASP A 67 -14.61 -11.51 -11.97
CA ASP A 67 -14.46 -11.81 -13.39
C ASP A 67 -13.63 -13.10 -13.56
N GLN A 68 -13.63 -13.65 -14.78
CA GLN A 68 -12.80 -14.80 -15.12
C GLN A 68 -11.33 -14.48 -14.81
N PHE A 69 -10.69 -15.31 -13.99
CA PHE A 69 -9.32 -15.13 -13.51
C PHE A 69 -9.09 -13.90 -12.61
N LEU A 70 -10.14 -13.33 -12.00
CA LEU A 70 -10.02 -12.19 -11.09
C LEU A 70 -10.79 -12.41 -9.77
N LEU A 71 -10.04 -12.47 -8.68
CA LEU A 71 -10.57 -12.50 -7.32
C LEU A 71 -10.35 -11.15 -6.64
N LEU A 72 -11.38 -10.65 -5.95
CA LEU A 72 -11.33 -9.47 -5.11
C LEU A 72 -11.57 -9.89 -3.65
N GLY A 73 -10.77 -9.39 -2.70
CA GLY A 73 -10.98 -9.76 -1.30
C GLY A 73 -10.20 -8.95 -0.27
N ALA A 74 -10.32 -9.38 0.98
CA ALA A 74 -9.70 -8.75 2.14
C ALA A 74 -8.25 -9.20 2.33
N VAL A 75 -7.55 -8.60 3.31
CA VAL A 75 -6.13 -8.93 3.56
C VAL A 75 -5.97 -10.43 3.85
N PRO A 76 -5.12 -11.17 3.12
CA PRO A 76 -4.96 -12.60 3.35
C PRO A 76 -4.12 -12.86 4.61
N PHE A 77 -4.34 -14.00 5.23
CA PHE A 77 -3.47 -14.54 6.26
C PHE A 77 -2.40 -15.46 5.62
N PRO A 78 -1.26 -15.70 6.28
CA PRO A 78 -0.25 -16.65 5.79
C PRO A 78 -0.81 -18.04 5.44
N LYS A 79 -1.80 -18.52 6.21
CA LYS A 79 -2.51 -19.79 5.97
C LYS A 79 -3.36 -19.80 4.69
N ASP A 80 -3.71 -18.63 4.15
CA ASP A 80 -4.52 -18.51 2.94
C ASP A 80 -3.67 -18.63 1.69
N VAL A 81 -2.35 -18.38 1.76
CA VAL A 81 -1.45 -18.43 0.59
C VAL A 81 -1.48 -19.79 -0.13
N PRO A 82 -1.40 -20.95 0.57
CA PRO A 82 -1.57 -22.24 -0.09
C PRO A 82 -2.96 -22.42 -0.72
N ARG A 83 -4.01 -21.90 -0.08
CA ARG A 83 -5.38 -21.98 -0.58
C ARG A 83 -5.57 -21.13 -1.84
N LEU A 84 -5.01 -19.92 -1.86
CA LEU A 84 -4.97 -19.07 -3.06
C LEU A 84 -4.27 -19.81 -4.21
N LYS A 85 -3.14 -20.49 -3.94
CA LYS A 85 -2.46 -21.28 -4.95
C LYS A 85 -3.33 -22.40 -5.52
N GLN A 86 -4.08 -23.11 -4.67
CA GLN A 86 -5.01 -24.16 -5.09
C GLN A 86 -6.18 -23.62 -5.93
N LEU A 87 -6.58 -22.37 -5.72
CA LEU A 87 -7.58 -21.66 -6.54
C LEU A 87 -7.03 -21.17 -7.89
N GLY A 88 -5.81 -21.57 -8.28
CA GLY A 88 -5.19 -21.14 -9.53
C GLY A 88 -4.62 -19.73 -9.49
N VAL A 89 -4.52 -19.11 -8.30
CA VAL A 89 -3.93 -17.79 -8.16
C VAL A 89 -2.44 -17.85 -8.51
N GLY A 90 -2.08 -17.14 -9.58
CA GLY A 90 -0.70 -16.97 -10.03
C GLY A 90 -0.12 -15.60 -9.73
N GLY A 91 -0.97 -14.62 -9.38
CA GLY A 91 -0.55 -13.28 -9.02
C GLY A 91 -1.38 -12.67 -7.90
N VAL A 92 -0.75 -11.85 -7.07
CA VAL A 92 -1.39 -11.06 -6.00
C VAL A 92 -1.07 -9.59 -6.19
N ILE A 93 -2.09 -8.73 -6.07
CA ILE A 93 -1.94 -7.28 -6.01
C ILE A 93 -2.33 -6.82 -4.60
N THR A 94 -1.35 -6.27 -3.88
CA THR A 94 -1.56 -5.68 -2.55
C THR A 94 -1.70 -4.17 -2.68
N LEU A 95 -2.87 -3.64 -2.36
CA LEU A 95 -3.12 -2.20 -2.30
C LEU A 95 -2.76 -1.56 -0.95
N ASN A 96 -2.44 -2.38 0.05
CA ASN A 96 -2.16 -1.94 1.40
C ASN A 96 -0.82 -1.23 1.56
N GLU A 97 -0.75 -0.30 2.52
CA GLU A 97 0.54 0.18 3.02
C GLU A 97 1.32 -0.97 3.69
N PRO A 98 2.67 -0.95 3.71
CA PRO A 98 3.47 -2.08 4.21
C PRO A 98 3.12 -2.54 5.63
N TYR A 99 2.67 -1.61 6.48
CA TYR A 99 2.28 -1.89 7.87
C TYR A 99 0.89 -2.51 8.03
N GLU A 100 0.12 -2.63 6.95
CA GLU A 100 -1.22 -3.22 6.90
C GLU A 100 -1.24 -4.60 6.24
N THR A 101 -0.06 -5.22 6.06
CA THR A 101 0.09 -6.53 5.42
C THR A 101 0.42 -7.60 6.46
N LEU A 102 -0.14 -8.80 6.27
CA LEU A 102 0.12 -9.98 7.11
C LEU A 102 0.98 -11.04 6.41
N VAL A 103 1.10 -10.93 5.08
CA VAL A 103 1.80 -11.89 4.24
C VAL A 103 2.98 -11.17 3.58
N PRO A 104 4.23 -11.58 3.85
CA PRO A 104 5.38 -11.00 3.19
C PRO A 104 5.47 -11.46 1.74
N THR A 105 6.03 -10.62 0.86
CA THR A 105 6.30 -10.95 -0.56
C THR A 105 7.04 -12.27 -0.75
N SER A 106 7.94 -12.62 0.18
CA SER A 106 8.69 -13.87 0.14
C SER A 106 7.80 -15.10 0.21
N LEU A 107 6.71 -15.06 0.98
CA LEU A 107 5.80 -16.19 1.13
C LEU A 107 5.02 -16.44 -0.17
N TYR A 108 4.54 -15.41 -0.85
CA TYR A 108 3.92 -15.56 -2.18
C TYR A 108 4.89 -16.19 -3.18
N ARG A 109 6.10 -15.66 -3.26
CA ARG A 109 7.12 -16.17 -4.19
C ARG A 109 7.50 -17.62 -3.91
N ALA A 110 7.57 -18.02 -2.64
CA ALA A 110 7.82 -19.41 -2.24
C ALA A 110 6.73 -20.38 -2.76
N HIS A 111 5.50 -19.90 -2.97
CA HIS A 111 4.40 -20.65 -3.56
C HIS A 111 4.25 -20.44 -5.08
N GLY A 112 5.23 -19.79 -5.73
CA GLY A 112 5.16 -19.48 -7.16
C GLY A 112 4.00 -18.55 -7.50
N ILE A 113 3.75 -17.56 -6.64
CA ILE A 113 2.78 -16.49 -6.84
C ILE A 113 3.56 -15.19 -7.04
N ASP A 114 3.33 -14.54 -8.18
CA ASP A 114 3.88 -13.22 -8.46
C ASP A 114 3.21 -12.18 -7.56
N HIS A 115 3.95 -11.18 -7.09
CA HIS A 115 3.42 -10.18 -6.15
C HIS A 115 3.72 -8.77 -6.61
N LEU A 116 2.66 -7.98 -6.81
CA LEU A 116 2.70 -6.56 -7.12
C LEU A 116 2.17 -5.77 -5.91
N VAL A 117 2.96 -4.81 -5.43
CA VAL A 117 2.59 -3.94 -4.31
C VAL A 117 2.35 -2.54 -4.85
N ILE A 118 1.16 -2.00 -4.58
CA ILE A 118 0.74 -0.65 -4.95
C ILE A 118 0.22 0.01 -3.67
N PRO A 119 1.10 0.55 -2.80
CA PRO A 119 0.70 1.11 -1.52
C PRO A 119 -0.29 2.25 -1.73
N THR A 120 -1.50 2.09 -1.20
CA THR A 120 -2.59 3.05 -1.31
C THR A 120 -3.18 3.27 0.07
N ARG A 121 -3.21 4.53 0.49
CA ARG A 121 -3.79 4.89 1.78
C ARG A 121 -5.31 4.83 1.71
N ASP A 122 -5.89 4.07 2.62
CA ASP A 122 -7.32 3.83 2.71
C ASP A 122 -8.14 5.14 2.86
N TYR A 123 -9.37 5.15 2.31
CA TYR A 123 -10.37 6.23 2.28
C TYR A 123 -10.01 7.57 1.61
N LEU A 124 -8.77 8.01 1.71
CA LEU A 124 -8.38 9.38 1.33
C LEU A 124 -7.69 9.46 -0.03
N PHE A 125 -7.26 8.32 -0.58
CA PHE A 125 -6.45 8.29 -1.79
C PHE A 125 -6.83 7.12 -2.68
N ALA A 126 -6.69 7.33 -3.99
CA ALA A 126 -6.70 6.28 -4.99
C ALA A 126 -5.27 6.03 -5.49
N PRO A 127 -4.98 4.85 -6.07
CA PRO A 127 -3.70 4.64 -6.73
C PRO A 127 -3.49 5.64 -7.88
N SER A 128 -2.24 5.92 -8.22
CA SER A 128 -1.93 6.78 -9.35
C SER A 128 -2.36 6.12 -10.68
N PHE A 129 -2.60 6.91 -11.73
CA PHE A 129 -2.88 6.33 -13.06
C PHE A 129 -1.78 5.38 -13.55
N VAL A 130 -0.52 5.67 -13.23
CA VAL A 130 0.61 4.81 -13.57
C VAL A 130 0.49 3.46 -12.85
N ASP A 131 0.12 3.47 -11.57
CA ASP A 131 -0.04 2.23 -10.81
C ASP A 131 -1.30 1.45 -11.22
N ILE A 132 -2.37 2.14 -11.58
CA ILE A 132 -3.57 1.51 -12.14
C ILE A 132 -3.23 0.78 -13.43
N ASN A 133 -2.51 1.42 -14.37
CA ASN A 133 -2.07 0.76 -15.60
C ASN A 133 -1.19 -0.47 -15.30
N ARG A 134 -0.25 -0.35 -14.36
CA ARG A 134 0.58 -1.48 -13.93
C ARG A 134 -0.24 -2.63 -13.34
N ALA A 135 -1.27 -2.33 -12.56
CA ALA A 135 -2.18 -3.34 -12.01
C ALA A 135 -2.96 -4.05 -13.13
N VAL A 136 -3.49 -3.30 -14.09
CA VAL A 136 -4.23 -3.85 -15.23
C VAL A 136 -3.34 -4.73 -16.09
N ASP A 137 -2.13 -4.28 -16.42
CA ASP A 137 -1.15 -5.06 -17.18
C ASP A 137 -0.79 -6.37 -16.47
N PHE A 138 -0.64 -6.31 -15.14
CA PHE A 138 -0.36 -7.47 -14.31
C PHE A 138 -1.52 -8.49 -14.32
N ILE A 139 -2.76 -8.01 -14.18
CA ILE A 139 -3.97 -8.83 -14.28
C ILE A 139 -4.04 -9.49 -15.66
N HIS A 140 -3.88 -8.70 -16.73
CA HIS A 140 -3.95 -9.18 -18.10
C HIS A 140 -2.87 -10.24 -18.41
N LYS A 141 -1.64 -10.04 -17.94
CA LYS A 141 -0.55 -11.01 -18.08
C LYS A 141 -0.87 -12.34 -17.40
N ASN A 142 -1.48 -12.32 -16.22
CA ASN A 142 -1.85 -13.56 -15.52
C ASN A 142 -2.99 -14.27 -16.24
N ALA A 143 -4.04 -13.54 -16.62
CA ALA A 143 -5.19 -14.09 -17.35
C ALA A 143 -4.78 -14.72 -18.68
N SER A 144 -3.85 -14.11 -19.42
CA SER A 144 -3.31 -14.66 -20.68
C SER A 144 -2.52 -15.96 -20.52
N CYS A 145 -2.23 -16.37 -19.28
CA CYS A 145 -1.59 -17.64 -18.94
C CYS A 145 -2.52 -18.56 -18.14
N ASP A 146 -3.84 -18.34 -18.19
CA ASP A 146 -4.85 -19.07 -17.40
C ASP A 146 -4.59 -19.04 -15.89
N ARG A 147 -3.97 -17.96 -15.39
CA ARG A 147 -3.69 -17.76 -13.96
C ARG A 147 -4.61 -16.68 -13.40
N THR A 148 -5.18 -16.97 -12.23
CA THR A 148 -6.02 -16.02 -11.51
C THR A 148 -5.18 -14.95 -10.81
N THR A 149 -5.66 -13.71 -10.80
CA THR A 149 -5.08 -12.63 -9.99
C THR A 149 -5.96 -12.36 -8.77
N TYR A 150 -5.36 -12.33 -7.58
CA TYR A 150 -6.04 -11.91 -6.36
C TYR A 150 -5.69 -10.45 -6.05
N VAL A 151 -6.69 -9.58 -6.08
CA VAL A 151 -6.55 -8.17 -5.72
C VAL A 151 -7.14 -7.97 -4.33
N HIS A 152 -6.38 -7.36 -3.42
CA HIS A 152 -6.90 -7.08 -2.09
C HIS A 152 -6.45 -5.73 -1.54
N CYS A 153 -7.30 -5.19 -0.67
CA CYS A 153 -6.90 -4.22 0.33
C CYS A 153 -7.02 -4.85 1.73
N LYS A 154 -7.38 -4.05 2.74
CA LYS A 154 -7.62 -4.53 4.10
C LYS A 154 -8.97 -5.24 4.25
N ALA A 155 -10.02 -4.72 3.61
CA ALA A 155 -11.40 -5.12 3.88
C ALA A 155 -12.15 -5.73 2.68
N GLY A 156 -11.56 -5.75 1.49
CA GLY A 156 -12.23 -6.14 0.25
C GLY A 156 -12.24 -4.99 -0.74
#